data_AF-A0A1J6III8-F1
#
_entry.id   AF-A0A1J6III8-F1
#
_cell.length_a   1.000
_cell.length_b   1.000
_cell.length_c   1.000
_cell.angle_alpha   90.00
_cell.angle_beta   90.00
_cell.angle_gamma   90.00
#
_symmetry.space_group_name_H-M   'P 1'
#
loop_
_entity.id
_entity.type
_entity.pdbx_description
1 polymer ?
#
loop_
_entity_poly.entity_id
_entity_poly.type
_entity_poly.pdbx_seq_one_letter_code
_entity_poly.pdbx_strand_id
1 'polypeptide(L)' 'MKRLVSIAVLVCLTGCSEEKDPTFPVETLMADETLLNRILAECRNDPGHLRGTPGCVNAEAADGKRRLRKMRETLGN' A
#
# COMPACT_ATOMS: atom_id res chain seq x y z
N MET A 1 18.96 -38.09 13.10
CA MET A 1 18.48 -37.85 11.72
C MET A 1 17.02 -37.40 11.68
N LYS A 2 16.05 -38.17 12.22
CA LYS A 2 14.61 -37.83 12.22
C LYS A 2 14.28 -36.42 12.77
N ARG A 3 14.93 -36.00 13.87
CA ARG A 3 14.75 -34.67 14.49
C ARG A 3 15.30 -33.52 13.64
N LEU A 4 16.38 -33.75 12.90
CA LEU A 4 16.99 -32.73 12.02
C LEU A 4 16.09 -32.46 10.80
N VAL A 5 15.46 -33.50 10.27
CA VAL A 5 14.48 -33.39 9.18
C VAL A 5 13.26 -32.58 9.64
N SER A 6 12.76 -32.83 10.86
CA SER A 6 11.63 -32.07 11.42
C SER A 6 11.95 -30.57 11.60
N ILE A 7 13.17 -30.24 12.03
CA ILE A 7 13.61 -28.85 12.21
C ILE A 7 13.76 -28.15 10.85
N ALA A 8 14.29 -28.83 9.84
CA ALA A 8 14.43 -28.28 8.49
C ALA A 8 13.07 -27.92 7.86
N VAL A 9 12.05 -28.77 8.06
CA VAL A 9 10.68 -28.52 7.55
C VAL A 9 10.03 -27.30 8.21
N LEU A 10 10.25 -27.10 9.52
CA LEU A 10 9.71 -25.94 10.25
C LEU A 10 10.33 -24.60 9.80
N VAL A 11 11.62 -24.59 9.48
CA VAL A 11 12.32 -23.39 9.00
C VAL A 11 11.85 -22.98 7.60
N CYS A 12 11.46 -23.92 6.74
CA CYS A 12 10.91 -23.61 5.42
C CYS A 12 9.52 -22.92 5.46
N LEU A 13 8.80 -23.00 6.58
CA LEU A 13 7.46 -22.42 6.73
C LEU A 13 7.47 -20.95 7.17
N THR A 14 8.61 -20.39 7.59
CA THR A 14 8.72 -18.99 8.05
C THR A 14 9.09 -18.02 6.92
N GLY A 15 8.93 -18.42 5.66
CA GLY A 15 9.46 -17.70 4.48
C GLY A 15 8.63 -16.53 3.94
N CYS A 16 7.43 -16.23 4.48
CA CYS A 16 6.69 -15.05 4.06
C CYS A 16 7.15 -13.82 4.85
N SER A 17 8.28 -13.25 4.46
CA SER A 17 8.55 -11.85 4.80
C SER A 17 7.85 -11.01 3.74
N GLU A 18 6.69 -10.45 4.08
CA GLU A 18 6.04 -9.43 3.26
C GLU A 18 7.05 -8.28 3.10
N GLU A 19 7.47 -8.01 1.86
CA GLU A 19 8.29 -6.85 1.56
C GLU A 19 7.44 -5.63 1.96
N LYS A 20 7.76 -5.04 3.11
CA LYS A 20 7.03 -3.88 3.62
C LYS A 20 7.42 -2.70 2.75
N ASP A 21 6.65 -2.50 1.69
CA ASP A 21 6.66 -1.22 1.00
C ASP A 21 6.43 -0.10 2.04
N PRO A 22 7.16 1.02 1.91
CA PRO A 22 7.03 2.13 2.84
C PRO A 22 5.56 2.59 2.87
N THR A 23 4.92 2.43 4.02
CA THR A 23 3.55 2.89 4.21
C THR A 23 3.57 4.39 4.51
N PHE A 24 3.11 5.19 3.56
CA PHE A 24 2.99 6.64 3.75
C PHE A 24 1.65 6.99 4.40
N PRO A 25 1.63 7.95 5.34
CA PRO A 25 0.38 8.46 5.89
C PRO A 25 -0.38 9.26 4.82
N VAL A 26 -1.70 9.34 4.97
CA VAL A 26 -2.59 10.00 4.02
C VAL A 26 -2.18 11.45 3.77
N GLU A 27 -1.73 12.15 4.81
CA GLU A 27 -1.34 13.55 4.77
C GLU A 27 -0.11 13.79 3.88
N THR A 28 0.88 12.88 3.94
CA THR A 28 2.04 12.91 3.04
C THR A 28 1.61 12.72 1.59
N LEU A 29 0.72 11.75 1.33
CA LEU A 29 0.21 11.47 -0.01
C LEU A 29 -0.68 12.60 -0.55
N MET A 30 -1.39 13.33 0.32
CA MET A 30 -2.15 14.51 -0.08
C MET A 30 -1.27 15.70 -0.46
N ALA A 31 -0.09 15.81 0.16
CA ALA A 31 0.87 16.88 -0.06
C ALA A 31 1.73 16.65 -1.33
N ASP A 32 1.99 15.39 -1.69
CA ASP A 32 2.78 15.02 -2.87
C ASP A 32 1.96 14.24 -3.90
N GLU A 33 1.47 14.95 -4.92
CA GLU A 33 0.69 14.36 -6.01
C GLU A 33 1.50 13.39 -6.88
N THR A 34 2.80 13.62 -7.03
CA THR A 34 3.67 12.75 -7.83
C THR A 34 3.83 11.40 -7.15
N LEU A 35 4.09 11.42 -5.84
CA LEU A 35 4.18 10.22 -5.01
C LEU A 35 2.84 9.47 -5.00
N LEU A 36 1.72 10.17 -4.80
CA LEU A 36 0.39 9.57 -4.80
C LEU A 36 0.08 8.86 -6.13
N ASN A 37 0.35 9.52 -7.26
CA ASN A 37 0.09 8.95 -8.58
C ASN A 37 0.94 7.71 -8.85
N ARG A 38 2.21 7.71 -8.40
CA ARG A 38 3.07 6.53 -8.48
C ARG A 38 2.50 5.36 -7.70
N ILE A 39 2.13 5.55 -6.43
CA ILE A 39 1.61 4.48 -5.58
C ILE A 39 0.27 3.96 -6.15
N LEU A 40 -0.62 4.84 -6.61
CA LEU A 40 -1.86 4.40 -7.25
C LEU A 40 -1.61 3.58 -8.53
N ALA A 41 -0.57 3.89 -9.29
CA ALA A 41 -0.18 3.08 -10.45
C ALA A 41 0.32 1.69 -10.02
N GLU A 42 1.15 1.62 -8.97
CA GLU A 42 1.60 0.36 -8.38
C GLU A 42 0.40 -0.48 -7.89
N CYS A 43 -0.53 0.12 -7.14
CA CYS A 43 -1.76 -0.54 -6.68
C CYS A 43 -2.65 -1.08 -7.81
N ARG A 44 -2.68 -0.40 -8.96
CA ARG A 44 -3.47 -0.82 -10.15
C ARG A 44 -2.79 -1.92 -10.96
N ASN A 45 -1.47 -2.01 -10.88
CA ASN A 45 -0.69 -3.04 -11.59
C ASN A 45 -0.83 -4.42 -10.94
N ASP A 46 -1.02 -4.47 -9.61
CA ASP A 46 -1.27 -5.73 -8.89
C ASP A 46 -2.39 -5.59 -7.84
N PRO A 47 -3.65 -5.46 -8.27
CA PRO A 47 -4.76 -5.30 -7.36
C PRO A 47 -5.05 -6.57 -6.54
N GLY A 48 -4.59 -7.74 -6.99
CA GLY A 48 -4.81 -9.01 -6.29
C GLY A 48 -4.03 -9.08 -4.97
N HIS A 49 -2.77 -8.63 -4.99
CA HIS A 49 -1.91 -8.66 -3.80
C HIS A 49 -1.90 -7.33 -3.06
N LEU A 50 -1.94 -6.19 -3.77
CA LEU A 50 -1.65 -4.89 -3.15
C LEU A 50 -2.89 -4.14 -2.64
N ARG A 51 -4.09 -4.40 -3.18
CA ARG A 51 -5.28 -3.58 -2.89
C ARG A 51 -5.61 -3.46 -1.41
N GLY A 52 -5.41 -4.52 -0.63
CA GLY A 52 -5.68 -4.55 0.81
C GLY A 52 -4.55 -4.00 1.67
N THR A 53 -3.41 -3.64 1.08
CA THR A 53 -2.24 -3.17 1.84
C THR A 53 -2.49 -1.77 2.42
N PRO A 54 -1.87 -1.43 3.57
CA PRO A 54 -1.97 -0.09 4.14
C PRO A 54 -1.56 1.03 3.17
N GLY A 55 -0.58 0.78 2.30
CA GLY A 55 -0.15 1.74 1.28
C GLY A 55 -1.25 2.07 0.28
N CYS A 56 -1.90 1.06 -0.30
CA CYS A 56 -2.98 1.26 -1.26
C CYS A 56 -4.24 1.85 -0.63
N VAL A 57 -4.60 1.41 0.58
CA VAL A 57 -5.72 1.98 1.33
C VAL A 57 -5.50 3.48 1.60
N ASN A 58 -4.29 3.86 2.03
CA ASN A 58 -3.95 5.26 2.26
C ASN A 58 -3.94 6.08 0.97
N ALA A 59 -3.45 5.50 -0.14
CA ALA A 59 -3.42 6.17 -1.44
C ALA A 59 -4.83 6.42 -1.99
N GLU A 60 -5.74 5.44 -1.91
CA GLU A 60 -7.13 5.61 -2.31
C GLU A 60 -7.85 6.67 -1.46
N ALA A 61 -7.62 6.67 -0.14
CA ALA A 61 -8.14 7.69 0.76
C ALA A 61 -7.62 9.10 0.41
N ALA A 62 -6.32 9.22 0.11
CA ALA A 62 -5.70 10.48 -0.31
C ALA A 62 -6.27 10.99 -1.64
N ASP A 63 -6.43 10.12 -2.66
CA ASP A 63 -7.03 10.48 -3.95
C ASP A 63 -8.46 11.00 -3.76
N GLY A 64 -9.28 10.30 -2.96
CA GLY A 64 -10.63 10.75 -2.61
C GLY A 64 -10.64 12.14 -1.96
N LYS A 65 -9.79 12.37 -0.95
CA LYS A 65 -9.67 13.68 -0.29
C LYS A 65 -9.23 14.78 -1.27
N ARG A 66 -8.28 14.51 -2.17
CA ARG A 66 -7.81 15.49 -3.17
C ARG A 66 -8.90 15.83 -4.18
N ARG A 67 -9.66 14.85 -4.66
CA ARG A 67 -10.80 15.07 -5.57
C ARG A 67 -11.87 15.94 -4.91
N LEU A 68 -12.21 15.67 -3.65
CA LEU A 68 -13.16 16.48 -2.88
C LEU A 68 -12.64 17.90 -2.64
N ARG A 69 -11.35 18.06 -2.31
CA ARG A 69 -10.73 19.39 -2.17
C ARG A 69 -10.83 20.18 -3.48
N LYS A 70 -10.46 19.57 -4.61
CA LYS A 70 -10.55 20.20 -5.93
C LYS A 70 -11.99 20.55 -6.28
N MET A 71 -12.95 19.68 -5.99
CA MET A 71 -14.38 19.97 -6.16
C MET A 71 -14.79 21.19 -5.35
N ARG A 72 -14.43 21.27 -4.06
CA ARG A 72 -14.72 22.44 -3.22
C ARG A 72 -14.11 23.73 -3.78
N GLU A 73 -12.85 23.69 -4.20
CA GLU A 73 -12.17 24.83 -4.84
C GLU A 73 -12.91 25.28 -6.11
N THR A 74 -13.36 24.34 -6.95
CA THR A 74 -14.13 24.67 -8.16
C THR A 74 -15.52 25.23 -7.88
N LEU A 75 -16.11 24.91 -6.72
CA LEU A 75 -17.43 25.41 -6.30
C LEU A 75 -17.35 26.76 -5.58
N GLY A 76 -16.16 27.28 -5.30
CA GLY A 76 -15.97 28.56 -4.61
C GLY A 76 -16.33 28.53 -3.12
N ASN A 77 -16.32 27.35 -2.49
CA ASN A 77 -16.60 27.13 -1.07
C ASN A 77 -15.32 27.06 -0.23
#